data_AF-A0A3C0MIG9-F1
#
_entry.id   AF-A0A3C0MIG9-F1
#
_cell.length_a   1.000
_cell.length_b   1.000
_cell.length_c   1.000
_cell.angle_alpha   90.00
_cell.angle_beta   90.00
_cell.angle_gamma   90.00
#
_symmetry.space_group_name_H-M   'P 1'
#
loop_
_entity.id
_entity.type
_entity.pdbx_description
1 polymer ?
#
loop_
_entity_poly.entity_id
_entity_poly.type
_entity_poly.pdbx_seq_one_letter_code
_entity_poly.pdbx_strand_id
1 'polypeptide(L)'
;LVQLRPRVPRARTAFDQTRRQSRRFRSHEARAVAGPQTEGVPFMCRASPPTTQLGFDTLLAEADRKNAAAIRDTRYPGFPDTMPEAVAYCRTLIERHHGFMTAADLDNAMACRQEAHALALHLNGGDPGILAGPEAAGCVLDAATAAPEGSIPLWGQAGDFVLTISGMQVRIDLDGVFGIGATALPFPGFAAHVVDRAAPFLSDTGFRSFLGFHMPLTPGLSVESYIRTAIAHQIKTDLKGRLVRIARGSGE
;
A
#
# COMPACT_ATOMS: atom_id res chain seq x y z
N LEU A 1 -46.15 22.59 4.29
CA LEU A 1 -45.57 22.34 2.94
C LEU A 1 -44.39 21.40 3.08
N VAL A 2 -44.30 20.37 2.24
CA VAL A 2 -43.16 19.43 2.18
C VAL A 2 -42.19 19.92 1.12
N GLN A 3 -40.90 20.08 1.45
CA GLN A 3 -39.85 20.25 0.44
C GLN A 3 -39.07 18.94 0.26
N LEU A 4 -39.25 18.33 -0.92
CA LEU A 4 -38.47 17.19 -1.38
C LEU A 4 -37.10 17.67 -1.86
N ARG A 5 -36.01 17.06 -1.38
CA ARG A 5 -34.69 17.16 -2.03
C ARG A 5 -34.48 15.96 -2.98
N PRO A 6 -33.86 16.16 -4.15
CA PRO A 6 -33.69 15.09 -5.14
C PRO A 6 -32.67 14.04 -4.69
N ARG A 7 -32.91 12.77 -5.05
CA ARG A 7 -31.95 11.67 -4.89
C ARG A 7 -30.89 11.75 -5.99
N VAL A 8 -29.62 11.89 -5.61
CA VAL A 8 -28.49 11.68 -6.53
C VAL A 8 -28.12 10.19 -6.54
N PRO A 9 -27.90 9.54 -7.70
CA PRO A 9 -27.48 8.15 -7.76
C PRO A 9 -26.07 7.98 -7.16
N ARG A 10 -25.87 6.95 -6.33
CA ARG A 10 -24.52 6.59 -5.86
C ARG A 10 -23.70 6.04 -7.04
N ALA A 11 -22.64 6.75 -7.42
CA ALA A 11 -21.61 6.19 -8.27
C ALA A 11 -20.99 4.96 -7.57
N ARG A 12 -20.84 3.85 -8.30
CA ARG A 12 -20.01 2.72 -7.86
C ARG A 12 -18.55 3.17 -7.94
N THR A 13 -17.90 3.39 -6.81
CA THR A 13 -16.48 3.76 -6.76
C THR A 13 -15.61 2.58 -7.20
N ALA A 14 -14.52 2.87 -7.93
CA ALA A 14 -13.56 1.87 -8.42
C ALA A 14 -12.80 1.09 -7.33
N PHE A 15 -13.07 1.41 -6.06
CA PHE A 15 -12.42 0.88 -4.86
C PHE A 15 -12.63 -0.63 -4.64
N ASP A 16 -13.72 -1.20 -5.15
CA ASP A 16 -14.14 -2.59 -4.89
C ASP A 16 -13.56 -3.63 -5.89
N GLN A 17 -12.98 -3.19 -7.01
CA GLN A 17 -12.52 -4.09 -8.07
C GLN A 17 -11.10 -4.61 -7.83
N THR A 18 -10.18 -3.75 -7.37
CA THR A 18 -8.75 -4.09 -7.25
C THR A 18 -8.49 -5.15 -6.16
N ARG A 19 -9.16 -5.09 -5.00
CA ARG A 19 -9.01 -6.08 -3.91
C ARG A 19 -9.66 -7.45 -4.21
N ARG A 20 -10.50 -7.59 -5.25
CA ARG A 20 -11.09 -8.90 -5.63
C ARG A 20 -10.20 -9.75 -6.56
N GLN A 21 -9.26 -9.14 -7.30
CA GLN A 21 -8.44 -9.87 -8.27
C GLN A 21 -7.30 -10.67 -7.62
N SER A 22 -6.64 -10.11 -6.61
CA SER A 22 -5.50 -10.75 -5.91
C SER A 22 -5.82 -12.05 -5.16
N ARG A 23 -7.11 -12.39 -4.96
CA ARG A 23 -7.55 -13.66 -4.35
C ARG A 23 -7.98 -14.75 -5.35
N ARG A 24 -8.06 -14.48 -6.66
CA ARG A 24 -8.60 -15.45 -7.64
C ARG A 24 -7.58 -16.14 -8.56
N PHE A 25 -6.30 -15.73 -8.53
CA PHE A 25 -5.28 -16.22 -9.47
C PHE A 25 -4.22 -17.16 -8.88
N ARG A 26 -4.48 -17.80 -7.73
CA ARG A 26 -3.63 -18.89 -7.19
C ARG A 26 -4.04 -20.28 -7.70
N SER A 27 -4.75 -20.35 -8.82
CA SER A 27 -5.26 -21.59 -9.43
C SER A 27 -5.42 -21.37 -10.93
N HIS A 28 -4.93 -22.32 -11.75
CA HIS A 28 -4.69 -22.19 -13.21
C HIS A 28 -3.49 -21.26 -13.54
N GLU A 29 -2.54 -21.62 -14.42
CA GLU A 29 -2.42 -22.84 -15.24
C GLU A 29 -0.96 -23.12 -15.66
N ALA A 30 -0.68 -24.37 -16.06
CA ALA A 30 0.61 -24.82 -16.61
C ALA A 30 0.38 -25.71 -17.84
N ARG A 31 1.38 -25.79 -18.76
CA ARG A 31 1.34 -26.40 -20.15
C ARG A 31 0.62 -25.52 -21.19
N ALA A 32 0.82 -25.57 -22.53
CA ALA A 32 1.80 -26.14 -23.49
C ALA A 32 1.40 -25.70 -24.95
N VAL A 33 2.14 -25.80 -26.08
CA VAL A 33 3.57 -26.01 -26.46
C VAL A 33 3.78 -25.60 -27.95
N ALA A 34 4.99 -25.15 -28.31
CA ALA A 34 5.66 -25.06 -29.64
C ALA A 34 4.92 -25.03 -31.01
N GLY A 35 5.33 -24.05 -31.84
CA GLY A 35 5.71 -24.22 -33.28
C GLY A 35 4.62 -24.05 -34.36
N PRO A 36 4.99 -23.90 -35.67
CA PRO A 36 6.33 -23.94 -36.28
C PRO A 36 6.73 -22.68 -37.10
N GLN A 37 7.87 -22.76 -37.80
CA GLN A 37 8.53 -21.71 -38.60
C GLN A 37 8.05 -21.66 -40.07
N THR A 38 8.32 -20.53 -40.75
CA THR A 38 8.48 -20.46 -42.22
C THR A 38 9.60 -19.47 -42.60
N GLU A 39 10.45 -19.86 -43.55
CA GLU A 39 11.60 -19.09 -44.05
C GLU A 39 11.20 -18.07 -45.14
N GLY A 40 12.00 -17.02 -45.35
CA GLY A 40 11.78 -16.07 -46.45
C GLY A 40 12.65 -14.80 -46.42
N VAL A 41 13.85 -14.88 -47.01
CA VAL A 41 14.78 -13.76 -47.29
C VAL A 41 15.42 -14.09 -48.66
N PRO A 42 15.76 -13.16 -49.58
CA PRO A 42 16.04 -11.74 -49.36
C PRO A 42 15.46 -10.73 -50.38
N PHE A 43 15.37 -9.45 -49.99
CA PHE A 43 15.67 -8.35 -50.91
C PHE A 43 16.31 -7.17 -50.16
N MET A 44 17.53 -6.79 -50.55
CA MET A 44 18.24 -5.66 -49.94
C MET A 44 17.80 -4.34 -50.57
N CYS A 45 16.95 -3.58 -49.87
CA CYS A 45 16.95 -2.12 -49.98
C CYS A 45 17.65 -1.56 -48.74
N ARG A 46 18.88 -1.06 -48.90
CA ARG A 46 19.55 -0.22 -47.89
C ARG A 46 18.88 1.17 -47.86
N ALA A 47 17.67 1.23 -47.31
CA ALA A 47 17.22 2.45 -46.69
C ALA A 47 18.01 2.62 -45.39
N SER A 48 18.82 3.68 -45.28
CA SER A 48 19.25 4.14 -43.96
C SER A 48 17.99 4.34 -43.11
N PRO A 49 17.94 3.86 -41.86
CA PRO A 49 16.77 4.12 -41.02
C PRO A 49 16.59 5.64 -40.95
N PRO A 50 15.35 6.16 -41.11
CA PRO A 50 15.13 7.57 -40.90
C PRO A 50 15.60 7.88 -39.48
N THR A 51 16.54 8.83 -39.35
CA THR A 51 16.99 9.27 -38.03
C THR A 51 15.75 9.73 -37.27
N THR A 52 15.35 8.97 -36.26
CA THR A 52 14.14 9.25 -35.49
C THR A 52 14.41 10.49 -34.66
N GLN A 53 14.27 11.66 -35.29
CA GLN A 53 14.37 12.94 -34.63
C GLN A 53 13.23 13.00 -33.63
N LEU A 54 13.57 12.75 -32.38
CA LEU A 54 12.64 12.83 -31.27
C LEU A 54 11.92 14.18 -31.34
N GLY A 55 10.59 14.15 -31.29
CA GLY A 55 9.80 15.37 -31.17
C GLY A 55 10.29 16.16 -29.95
N PHE A 56 10.20 17.48 -30.00
CA PHE A 56 10.71 18.35 -28.94
C PHE A 56 10.18 17.94 -27.55
N ASP A 57 8.89 17.56 -27.48
CA ASP A 57 8.25 17.04 -26.28
C ASP A 57 8.90 15.74 -25.74
N THR A 58 9.37 14.86 -26.63
CA THR A 58 10.04 13.62 -26.25
C THR A 58 11.45 13.88 -25.72
N LEU A 59 12.17 14.86 -26.29
CA LEU A 59 13.47 15.31 -25.77
C LEU A 59 13.34 15.94 -24.38
N LEU A 60 12.32 16.78 -24.17
CA LEU A 60 12.01 17.36 -22.86
C LEU A 60 11.68 16.26 -21.84
N ALA A 61 10.76 15.35 -22.18
CA ALA A 61 10.40 14.25 -21.29
C ALA A 61 11.58 13.31 -20.96
N GLU A 62 12.54 13.14 -21.86
CA GLU A 62 13.76 12.37 -21.60
C GLU A 62 14.75 13.14 -20.71
N ALA A 63 14.90 14.45 -20.93
CA ALA A 63 15.71 15.31 -20.08
C ALA A 63 15.15 15.37 -18.64
N ASP A 64 13.84 15.48 -18.47
CA ASP A 64 13.16 15.47 -17.17
C ASP A 64 13.38 14.14 -16.44
N ARG A 65 13.23 13.00 -17.13
CA ARG A 65 13.55 11.67 -16.55
C ARG A 65 15.01 11.57 -16.10
N LYS A 66 15.95 12.03 -16.93
CA LYS A 66 17.40 12.03 -16.61
C LYS A 66 17.73 12.94 -15.43
N ASN A 67 17.13 14.13 -15.38
CA ASN A 67 17.29 15.06 -14.26
C ASN A 67 16.70 14.48 -12.96
N ALA A 68 15.51 13.88 -13.01
CA ALA A 68 14.89 13.24 -11.85
C ALA A 68 15.71 12.04 -11.33
N ALA A 69 16.29 11.24 -12.24
CA ALA A 69 17.23 10.18 -11.88
C ALA A 69 18.48 10.76 -11.19
N ALA A 70 19.17 11.72 -11.82
CA ALA A 70 20.38 12.32 -11.25
C ALA A 70 20.14 12.98 -9.88
N ILE A 71 18.99 13.64 -9.66
CA ILE A 71 18.60 14.19 -8.36
C ILE A 71 18.41 13.09 -7.31
N ARG A 72 17.75 11.99 -7.68
CA ARG A 72 17.53 10.84 -6.78
C ARG A 72 18.85 10.15 -6.44
N ASP A 73 19.69 9.88 -7.43
CA ASP A 73 20.97 9.19 -7.26
C ASP A 73 21.97 10.05 -6.45
N THR A 74 21.89 11.38 -6.56
CA THR A 74 22.62 12.33 -5.69
C THR A 74 22.12 12.29 -4.24
N ARG A 75 20.80 12.16 -4.04
CA ARG A 75 20.16 12.17 -2.72
C ARG A 75 20.29 10.82 -1.98
N TYR A 76 20.32 9.73 -2.74
CA TYR A 76 20.36 8.36 -2.24
C TYR A 76 21.43 7.55 -3.00
N PRO A 77 22.72 7.85 -2.78
CA PRO A 77 23.81 7.14 -3.44
C PRO A 77 23.84 5.67 -3.03
N GLY A 78 23.94 4.76 -4.01
CA GLY A 78 24.03 3.33 -3.76
C GLY A 78 22.71 2.64 -3.40
N PHE A 79 21.58 3.12 -3.93
CA PHE A 79 20.37 2.29 -3.95
C PHE A 79 20.64 0.96 -4.68
N PRO A 80 20.08 -0.16 -4.19
CA PRO A 80 20.21 -1.44 -4.86
C PRO A 80 19.36 -1.52 -6.13
N ASP A 81 19.98 -1.99 -7.21
CA ASP A 81 19.32 -2.18 -8.52
C ASP A 81 18.49 -3.49 -8.59
N THR A 82 18.72 -4.45 -7.68
CA THR A 82 18.01 -5.74 -7.69
C THR A 82 16.97 -5.85 -6.57
N MET A 83 15.84 -6.51 -6.85
CA MET A 83 14.77 -6.70 -5.88
C MET A 83 15.22 -7.44 -4.60
N PRO A 84 16.05 -8.50 -4.62
CA PRO A 84 16.52 -9.16 -3.40
C PRO A 84 17.33 -8.25 -2.47
N GLU A 85 18.22 -7.43 -3.05
CA GLU A 85 19.02 -6.45 -2.31
C GLU A 85 18.14 -5.31 -1.79
N ALA A 86 17.17 -4.85 -2.58
CA ALA A 86 16.19 -3.85 -2.17
C ALA A 86 15.27 -4.33 -1.03
N VAL A 87 14.88 -5.61 -1.01
CA VAL A 87 14.14 -6.21 0.11
C VAL A 87 15.00 -6.21 1.38
N ALA A 88 16.29 -6.55 1.29
CA ALA A 88 17.20 -6.50 2.44
C ALA A 88 17.36 -5.06 2.96
N TYR A 89 17.61 -4.10 2.06
CA TYR A 89 17.72 -2.68 2.38
C TYR A 89 16.43 -2.11 3.01
N CYS A 90 15.27 -2.47 2.45
CA CYS A 90 13.97 -2.02 2.95
C CYS A 90 13.66 -2.57 4.36
N ARG A 91 14.11 -3.78 4.71
CA ARG A 91 14.04 -4.28 6.11
C ARG A 91 14.83 -3.39 7.06
N THR A 92 16.06 -3.01 6.71
CA THR A 92 16.86 -2.08 7.51
C THR A 92 16.23 -0.68 7.59
N LEU A 93 15.53 -0.21 6.55
CA LEU A 93 14.72 1.02 6.64
C LEU A 93 13.56 0.88 7.63
N ILE A 94 12.86 -0.25 7.62
CA ILE A 94 11.74 -0.52 8.54
C ILE A 94 12.24 -0.61 10.00
N GLU A 95 13.39 -1.24 10.24
CA GLU A 95 14.04 -1.29 11.56
C GLU A 95 14.43 0.11 12.05
N ARG A 96 15.07 0.94 11.19
CA ARG A 96 15.38 2.34 11.49
C ARG A 96 14.12 3.16 11.80
N HIS A 97 13.12 3.08 10.93
CA HIS A 97 11.81 3.72 11.09
C HIS A 97 11.14 3.31 12.40
N HIS A 98 11.22 2.04 12.78
CA HIS A 98 10.69 1.54 14.05
C HIS A 98 11.44 2.10 15.27
N GLY A 99 12.77 2.21 15.20
CA GLY A 99 13.56 2.92 16.20
C GLY A 99 13.09 4.36 16.38
N PHE A 100 12.97 5.11 15.29
CA PHE A 100 12.54 6.52 15.32
C PHE A 100 11.11 6.70 15.85
N MET A 101 10.14 5.91 15.37
CA MET A 101 8.76 5.94 15.89
C MET A 101 8.71 5.61 17.39
N THR A 102 9.51 4.64 17.85
CA THR A 102 9.58 4.25 19.27
C THR A 102 10.26 5.34 20.12
N ALA A 103 11.21 6.09 19.56
CA ALA A 103 11.83 7.25 20.20
C ALA A 103 10.97 8.54 20.14
N ALA A 104 9.82 8.50 19.45
CA ALA A 104 9.00 9.65 19.08
C ALA A 104 9.68 10.70 18.18
N ASP A 105 10.69 10.28 17.42
CA ASP A 105 11.35 11.07 16.38
C ASP A 105 10.56 10.95 15.06
N LEU A 106 9.55 11.80 14.93
CA LEU A 106 8.67 11.76 13.77
C LEU A 106 9.39 12.18 12.47
N ASP A 107 10.29 13.16 12.52
CA ASP A 107 10.92 13.70 11.31
C ASP A 107 11.83 12.65 10.64
N ASN A 108 12.66 11.94 11.43
CA ASN A 108 13.48 10.86 10.89
C ASN A 108 12.65 9.61 10.52
N ALA A 109 11.54 9.34 11.21
CA ALA A 109 10.59 8.32 10.78
C ALA A 109 10.00 8.66 9.39
N MET A 110 9.51 9.88 9.19
CA MET A 110 8.98 10.31 7.88
C MET A 110 10.07 10.30 6.81
N ALA A 111 11.31 10.66 7.13
CA ALA A 111 12.44 10.56 6.21
C ALA A 111 12.69 9.11 5.73
N CYS A 112 12.62 8.11 6.62
CA CYS A 112 12.75 6.69 6.23
C CYS A 112 11.63 6.23 5.28
N ARG A 113 10.41 6.75 5.42
CA ARG A 113 9.29 6.45 4.49
C ARG A 113 9.50 7.08 3.12
N GLN A 114 10.00 8.32 3.07
CA GLN A 114 10.38 8.98 1.82
C GLN A 114 11.54 8.24 1.12
N GLU A 115 12.52 7.75 1.89
CA GLU A 115 13.62 6.89 1.41
C GLU A 115 13.11 5.57 0.82
N ALA A 116 12.16 4.89 1.49
CA ALA A 116 11.51 3.68 0.97
C ALA A 116 10.70 3.94 -0.32
N HIS A 117 9.94 5.04 -0.39
CA HIS A 117 9.25 5.46 -1.61
C HIS A 117 10.21 5.79 -2.75
N ALA A 118 11.34 6.44 -2.47
CA ALA A 118 12.37 6.74 -3.45
C ALA A 118 13.06 5.46 -3.98
N LEU A 119 13.26 4.45 -3.13
CA LEU A 119 13.75 3.14 -3.54
C LEU A 119 12.76 2.43 -4.49
N ALA A 120 11.48 2.39 -4.13
CA ALA A 120 10.45 1.82 -5.01
C ALA A 120 10.38 2.55 -6.36
N LEU A 121 10.55 3.88 -6.36
CA LEU A 121 10.61 4.69 -7.58
C LEU A 121 11.85 4.40 -8.42
N HIS A 122 13.00 4.16 -7.79
CA HIS A 122 14.24 3.77 -8.46
C HIS A 122 14.09 2.41 -9.18
N LEU A 123 13.62 1.38 -8.46
CA LEU A 123 13.34 0.05 -9.01
C LEU A 123 12.29 0.06 -10.14
N ASN A 124 11.36 1.02 -10.11
CA ASN A 124 10.36 1.23 -11.16
C ASN A 124 10.85 2.15 -12.29
N GLY A 125 12.17 2.28 -12.49
CA GLY A 125 12.79 3.05 -13.58
C GLY A 125 12.57 4.58 -13.50
N GLY A 126 12.05 5.09 -12.39
CA GLY A 126 11.61 6.47 -12.23
C GLY A 126 10.11 6.71 -12.48
N ASP A 127 9.33 5.70 -12.86
CA ASP A 127 7.90 5.88 -13.12
C ASP A 127 7.08 5.87 -11.81
N PRO A 128 6.09 6.78 -11.63
CA PRO A 128 5.35 6.93 -10.37
C PRO A 128 4.38 5.78 -10.06
N GLY A 129 4.23 4.80 -10.95
CA GLY A 129 3.33 3.65 -10.82
C GLY A 129 3.73 2.60 -9.76
N ILE A 130 4.47 3.00 -8.73
CA ILE A 130 5.09 2.10 -7.74
C ILE A 130 4.11 1.24 -6.93
N LEU A 131 2.81 1.59 -6.93
CA LEU A 131 1.71 0.83 -6.31
C LEU A 131 0.58 0.46 -7.31
N ALA A 132 0.87 0.46 -8.62
CA ALA A 132 -0.14 0.29 -9.66
C ALA A 132 -0.71 -1.15 -9.78
N GLY A 133 -0.07 -2.14 -9.17
CA GLY A 133 -0.48 -3.54 -9.19
C GLY A 133 0.48 -4.44 -8.42
N PRO A 134 0.22 -5.77 -8.32
CA PRO A 134 1.01 -6.69 -7.50
C PRO A 134 2.51 -6.72 -7.83
N GLU A 135 2.85 -6.59 -9.12
CA GLU A 135 4.24 -6.59 -9.61
C GLU A 135 4.93 -5.22 -9.53
N ALA A 136 4.21 -4.17 -9.10
CA ALA A 136 4.81 -2.83 -8.96
C ALA A 136 5.79 -2.83 -7.77
N ALA A 137 6.93 -2.16 -7.92
CA ALA A 137 8.05 -2.30 -6.99
C ALA A 137 7.71 -2.05 -5.52
N GLY A 138 6.85 -1.06 -5.20
CA GLY A 138 6.39 -0.80 -3.84
C GLY A 138 5.50 -1.92 -3.29
N CYS A 139 4.62 -2.51 -4.11
CA CYS A 139 3.80 -3.66 -3.70
C CYS A 139 4.64 -4.92 -3.46
N VAL A 140 5.67 -5.17 -4.29
CA VAL A 140 6.60 -6.29 -4.10
C VAL A 140 7.42 -6.11 -2.82
N LEU A 141 7.95 -4.90 -2.56
CA LEU A 141 8.68 -4.58 -1.34
C LEU A 141 7.81 -4.72 -0.09
N ASP A 142 6.60 -4.14 -0.09
CA ASP A 142 5.66 -4.22 1.05
C ASP A 142 5.32 -5.68 1.38
N ALA A 143 5.01 -6.50 0.37
CA ALA A 143 4.73 -7.92 0.55
C ALA A 143 5.95 -8.75 1.02
N ALA A 144 7.14 -8.47 0.50
CA ALA A 144 8.38 -9.18 0.86
C ALA A 144 8.99 -8.74 2.20
N THR A 145 8.52 -7.63 2.76
CA THR A 145 8.94 -7.11 4.07
C THR A 145 7.86 -7.15 5.14
N ALA A 146 6.62 -7.52 4.79
CA ALA A 146 5.50 -7.69 5.71
C ALA A 146 5.83 -8.57 6.94
N ALA A 147 5.13 -8.32 8.03
CA ALA A 147 5.25 -9.11 9.25
C ALA A 147 4.68 -10.53 9.06
N PRO A 148 5.21 -11.54 9.77
CA PRO A 148 4.60 -12.87 9.83
C PRO A 148 3.12 -12.79 10.24
N GLU A 149 2.27 -13.61 9.61
CA GLU A 149 0.83 -13.65 9.87
C GLU A 149 0.55 -13.88 11.37
N GLY A 150 -0.36 -13.07 11.94
CA GLY A 150 -0.72 -13.12 13.36
C GLY A 150 0.27 -12.43 14.31
N SER A 151 1.45 -12.01 13.85
CA SER A 151 2.41 -11.24 14.66
C SER A 151 2.08 -9.75 14.66
N ILE A 152 2.43 -9.04 15.74
CA ILE A 152 2.33 -7.58 15.77
C ILE A 152 3.50 -7.02 14.96
N PRO A 153 3.25 -6.26 13.87
CA PRO A 153 4.29 -5.73 13.00
C PRO A 153 5.16 -4.67 13.70
N LEU A 154 6.36 -4.47 13.17
CA LEU A 154 7.13 -3.26 13.46
C LEU A 154 6.40 -2.02 12.93
N TRP A 155 6.72 -0.85 13.48
CA TRP A 155 6.26 0.40 12.88
C TRP A 155 6.76 0.51 11.43
N GLY A 156 5.85 0.76 10.49
CA GLY A 156 6.17 0.84 9.05
C GLY A 156 6.19 -0.50 8.32
N GLN A 157 5.90 -1.60 9.02
CA GLN A 157 5.75 -2.92 8.41
C GLN A 157 4.26 -3.22 8.21
N ALA A 158 3.87 -3.70 7.02
CA ALA A 158 2.51 -4.19 6.79
C ALA A 158 2.24 -5.47 7.62
N GLY A 159 0.99 -5.73 8.02
CA GLY A 159 0.66 -6.95 8.77
C GLY A 159 -0.84 -7.23 8.94
N ASP A 160 -1.19 -8.52 8.97
CA ASP A 160 -2.53 -9.03 9.29
C ASP A 160 -2.47 -9.85 10.59
N PHE A 161 -3.19 -9.39 11.64
CA PHE A 161 -3.15 -9.99 12.99
C PHE A 161 -4.44 -9.74 13.78
N VAL A 162 -4.68 -10.48 14.86
CA VAL A 162 -5.90 -10.38 15.68
C VAL A 162 -5.63 -9.75 17.04
N LEU A 163 -6.46 -8.77 17.44
CA LEU A 163 -6.48 -8.18 18.78
C LEU A 163 -7.85 -8.35 19.44
N THR A 164 -7.85 -8.59 20.75
CA THR A 164 -9.05 -8.52 21.60
C THR A 164 -9.13 -7.14 22.25
N ILE A 165 -10.13 -6.33 21.90
CA ILE A 165 -10.31 -4.94 22.36
C ILE A 165 -11.72 -4.81 22.94
N SER A 166 -11.83 -4.44 24.22
CA SER A 166 -13.13 -4.32 24.92
C SER A 166 -14.03 -5.57 24.80
N GLY A 167 -13.42 -6.76 24.78
CA GLY A 167 -14.11 -8.05 24.60
C GLY A 167 -14.45 -8.44 23.15
N MET A 168 -14.24 -7.53 22.18
CA MET A 168 -14.42 -7.80 20.75
C MET A 168 -13.12 -8.30 20.13
N GLN A 169 -13.16 -9.44 19.44
CA GLN A 169 -12.05 -9.88 18.59
C GLN A 169 -12.10 -9.16 17.24
N VAL A 170 -10.99 -8.54 16.87
CA VAL A 170 -10.83 -7.73 15.66
C VAL A 170 -9.59 -8.20 14.93
N ARG A 171 -9.72 -8.49 13.64
CA ARG A 171 -8.57 -8.70 12.76
C ARG A 171 -8.16 -7.36 12.15
N ILE A 172 -6.91 -6.98 12.33
CA ILE A 172 -6.31 -5.75 11.84
C ILE A 172 -5.54 -6.04 10.55
N ASP A 173 -5.77 -5.20 9.55
CA ASP A 173 -5.02 -5.09 8.28
C ASP A 173 -4.27 -3.75 8.38
N LEU A 174 -2.98 -3.77 8.76
CA LEU A 174 -2.15 -2.57 8.98
C LEU A 174 -1.31 -2.28 7.73
N ASP A 175 -1.34 -1.03 7.28
CA ASP A 175 -0.51 -0.57 6.16
C ASP A 175 0.97 -0.39 6.57
N GLY A 176 1.90 -0.74 5.67
CA GLY A 176 3.34 -0.51 5.83
C GLY A 176 3.82 0.88 5.41
N VAL A 177 5.13 1.04 5.19
CA VAL A 177 5.75 2.28 4.68
C VAL A 177 5.29 2.66 3.27
N PHE A 178 4.62 1.76 2.55
CA PHE A 178 3.99 1.98 1.25
C PHE A 178 2.47 2.21 1.33
N GLY A 179 1.94 2.37 2.56
CA GLY A 179 0.53 2.56 2.87
C GLY A 179 -0.13 3.84 2.33
N ILE A 180 -1.46 3.89 2.41
CA ILE A 180 -2.20 5.09 2.03
C ILE A 180 -1.85 6.22 3.01
N GLY A 181 -1.24 7.28 2.48
CA GLY A 181 -0.79 8.42 3.27
C GLY A 181 0.49 8.18 4.06
N ALA A 182 1.23 7.09 3.84
CA ALA A 182 2.46 6.79 4.58
C ALA A 182 3.48 7.95 4.56
N THR A 183 3.59 8.68 3.46
CA THR A 183 4.46 9.86 3.27
C THR A 183 3.88 11.19 3.76
N ALA A 184 2.64 11.22 4.26
CA ALA A 184 1.93 12.45 4.65
C ALA A 184 1.29 12.41 6.05
N LEU A 185 1.06 11.23 6.63
CA LEU A 185 0.41 11.04 7.92
C LEU A 185 1.39 10.50 8.96
N PRO A 186 1.39 10.99 10.22
CA PRO A 186 2.32 10.51 11.24
C PRO A 186 2.23 9.01 11.53
N PHE A 187 1.01 8.46 11.50
CA PHE A 187 0.74 7.04 11.72
C PHE A 187 0.27 6.35 10.43
N PRO A 188 0.64 5.06 10.23
CA PRO A 188 0.07 4.25 9.18
C PRO A 188 -1.46 4.10 9.33
N GLY A 189 -2.14 3.97 8.18
CA GLY A 189 -3.54 3.56 8.15
C GLY A 189 -3.70 2.10 8.57
N PHE A 190 -4.89 1.75 9.06
CA PHE A 190 -5.27 0.35 9.24
C PHE A 190 -6.75 0.13 8.98
N ALA A 191 -7.14 -1.11 8.74
CA ALA A 191 -8.53 -1.53 8.71
C ALA A 191 -8.82 -2.59 9.77
N ALA A 192 -9.93 -2.41 10.47
CA ALA A 192 -10.50 -3.36 11.40
C ALA A 192 -11.56 -4.21 10.67
N HIS A 193 -11.39 -5.53 10.75
CA HIS A 193 -12.29 -6.54 10.21
C HIS A 193 -12.90 -7.36 11.35
N VAL A 194 -14.17 -7.72 11.18
CA VAL A 194 -14.85 -8.65 12.10
C VAL A 194 -14.24 -10.06 12.03
N VAL A 195 -14.04 -10.68 13.20
CA VAL A 195 -13.72 -12.11 13.33
C VAL A 195 -15.01 -12.94 13.44
N ASP A 196 -15.88 -12.64 14.41
CA ASP A 196 -17.19 -13.28 14.57
C ASP A 196 -18.34 -12.38 14.09
N ARG A 197 -19.04 -12.80 13.03
CA ARG A 197 -20.20 -12.08 12.46
C ARG A 197 -21.47 -12.14 13.31
N ALA A 198 -21.54 -13.00 14.33
CA ALA A 198 -22.63 -13.00 15.29
C ALA A 198 -22.46 -11.91 16.36
N ALA A 199 -21.22 -11.54 16.67
CA ALA A 199 -20.88 -10.49 17.63
C ALA A 199 -21.14 -9.07 17.07
N PRO A 200 -21.48 -8.10 17.94
CA PRO A 200 -21.44 -6.67 17.60
C PRO A 200 -20.03 -6.20 17.23
N PHE A 201 -19.94 -5.21 16.34
CA PHE A 201 -18.69 -4.70 15.77
C PHE A 201 -18.67 -3.17 15.66
N LEU A 202 -17.58 -2.59 15.14
CA LEU A 202 -17.39 -1.16 14.91
C LEU A 202 -18.28 -0.58 13.78
N SER A 203 -18.93 -1.44 13.00
CA SER A 203 -19.83 -1.10 11.90
C SER A 203 -20.80 -2.25 11.61
N ASP A 204 -21.89 -1.94 10.92
CA ASP A 204 -22.87 -2.91 10.43
C ASP A 204 -22.36 -3.79 9.28
N THR A 205 -21.29 -3.37 8.58
CA THR A 205 -20.67 -4.13 7.48
C THR A 205 -19.63 -5.15 7.95
N GLY A 206 -19.20 -5.10 9.21
CA GLY A 206 -18.06 -5.89 9.69
C GLY A 206 -16.68 -5.36 9.23
N PHE A 207 -16.62 -4.11 8.76
CA PHE A 207 -15.41 -3.42 8.30
C PHE A 207 -15.36 -1.97 8.76
N ARG A 208 -14.22 -1.50 9.28
CA ARG A 208 -13.97 -0.09 9.62
C ARG A 208 -12.54 0.29 9.25
N SER A 209 -12.39 1.29 8.37
CA SER A 209 -11.08 1.89 8.09
C SER A 209 -10.74 2.97 9.13
N PHE A 210 -9.47 3.05 9.49
CA PHE A 210 -8.84 4.05 10.34
C PHE A 210 -7.71 4.71 9.56
N LEU A 211 -8.02 5.83 8.92
CA LEU A 211 -7.06 6.66 8.18
C LEU A 211 -7.11 8.08 8.77
N GLY A 212 -5.95 8.68 9.01
CA GLY A 212 -5.85 10.03 9.58
C GLY A 212 -6.25 10.12 11.06
N PHE A 213 -6.38 9.00 11.79
CA PHE A 213 -6.50 9.06 13.25
C PHE A 213 -5.20 9.61 13.84
N HIS A 214 -5.31 10.71 14.59
CA HIS A 214 -4.17 11.41 15.17
C HIS A 214 -4.21 11.36 16.69
N MET A 215 -3.05 11.06 17.28
CA MET A 215 -2.77 11.21 18.70
C MET A 215 -1.31 11.67 18.87
N PRO A 216 -0.92 12.22 20.02
CA PRO A 216 0.49 12.53 20.27
C PRO A 216 1.36 11.28 20.12
N LEU A 217 2.46 11.38 19.36
CA LEU A 217 3.49 10.36 19.34
C LEU A 217 4.34 10.52 20.62
N THR A 218 4.37 9.49 21.46
CA THR A 218 5.09 9.48 22.74
C THR A 218 6.14 8.37 22.75
N PRO A 219 7.31 8.56 23.40
CA PRO A 219 8.32 7.50 23.50
C PRO A 219 7.73 6.19 24.05
N GLY A 220 8.10 5.07 23.43
CA GLY A 220 7.60 3.74 23.79
C GLY A 220 6.19 3.39 23.27
N LEU A 221 5.52 4.25 22.48
CA LEU A 221 4.22 3.93 21.90
C LEU A 221 4.33 2.75 20.91
N SER A 222 3.75 1.60 21.27
CA SER A 222 3.70 0.43 20.38
C SER A 222 2.55 0.51 19.37
N VAL A 223 2.72 -0.20 18.24
CA VAL A 223 1.68 -0.39 17.21
C VAL A 223 0.36 -0.88 17.83
N GLU A 224 0.43 -1.88 18.70
CA GLU A 224 -0.74 -2.41 19.41
C GLU A 224 -1.41 -1.34 20.29
N SER A 225 -0.63 -0.55 21.04
CA SER A 225 -1.17 0.51 21.92
C SER A 225 -1.86 1.61 21.12
N TYR A 226 -1.30 1.98 19.97
CA TYR A 226 -1.91 2.92 19.04
C TYR A 226 -3.26 2.41 18.51
N ILE A 227 -3.30 1.18 17.97
CA ILE A 227 -4.55 0.57 17.44
C ILE A 227 -5.61 0.43 18.53
N ARG A 228 -5.23 -0.04 19.73
CA ARG A 228 -6.12 -0.13 20.90
C ARG A 228 -6.70 1.23 21.27
N THR A 229 -5.87 2.27 21.28
CA THR A 229 -6.30 3.65 21.57
C THR A 229 -7.25 4.19 20.52
N ALA A 230 -6.94 4.01 19.22
CA ALA A 230 -7.78 4.44 18.10
C ALA A 230 -9.17 3.77 18.11
N ILE A 231 -9.22 2.45 18.32
CA ILE A 231 -10.47 1.70 18.40
C ILE A 231 -11.26 2.07 19.67
N ALA A 232 -10.61 2.19 20.83
CA ALA A 232 -11.28 2.59 22.07
C ALA A 232 -11.84 4.03 21.98
N HIS A 233 -11.12 4.94 21.32
CA HIS A 233 -11.59 6.30 21.04
C HIS A 233 -12.87 6.25 20.18
N GLN A 234 -12.82 5.58 19.03
CA GLN A 234 -13.96 5.38 18.12
C GLN A 234 -15.20 4.79 18.81
N ILE A 235 -15.00 3.80 19.71
CA ILE A 235 -16.08 3.22 20.52
C ILE A 235 -16.67 4.28 21.46
N LYS A 236 -15.83 5.06 22.14
CA LYS A 236 -16.26 6.07 23.13
C LYS A 236 -16.97 7.26 22.49
N THR A 237 -16.43 7.83 21.42
CA THR A 237 -16.91 9.09 20.82
C THR A 237 -18.11 8.88 19.91
N ASP A 238 -17.90 8.12 18.84
CA ASP A 238 -18.85 8.04 17.73
C ASP A 238 -19.95 7.02 18.00
N LEU A 239 -19.54 5.88 18.58
CA LEU A 239 -20.44 4.78 18.93
C LEU A 239 -21.04 4.92 20.34
N LYS A 240 -20.63 5.94 21.11
CA LYS A 240 -21.16 6.26 22.46
C LYS A 240 -21.13 5.06 23.42
N GLY A 241 -20.09 4.23 23.32
CA GLY A 241 -19.88 3.01 24.10
C GLY A 241 -20.66 1.78 23.61
N ARG A 242 -21.31 1.82 22.44
CA ARG A 242 -22.19 0.74 21.96
C ARG A 242 -21.79 0.24 20.57
N LEU A 243 -21.29 -0.99 20.50
CA LEU A 243 -21.01 -1.68 19.25
C LEU A 243 -22.29 -1.91 18.43
N VAL A 244 -22.14 -1.97 17.10
CA VAL A 244 -23.23 -2.10 16.12
C VAL A 244 -23.42 -3.56 15.74
N ARG A 245 -24.67 -4.02 15.64
CA ARG A 245 -24.97 -5.36 15.13
C ARG A 245 -24.69 -5.41 13.62
N ILE A 246 -23.93 -6.42 13.19
CA ILE A 246 -23.66 -6.63 11.76
C ILE A 246 -24.95 -7.00 11.03
N ALA A 247 -25.17 -6.36 9.89
CA ALA A 247 -26.28 -6.66 9.00
C ALA A 247 -26.07 -8.07 8.41
N ARG A 248 -27.05 -8.96 8.59
CA ARG A 248 -27.11 -10.18 7.77
C ARG A 248 -27.35 -9.72 6.33
N GLY A 249 -26.42 -10.06 5.44
CA GLY A 249 -26.59 -9.77 4.02
C GLY A 249 -27.90 -10.38 3.52
N SER A 250 -28.73 -9.57 2.87
CA SER A 250 -29.94 -10.03 2.20
C SER A 250 -29.52 -10.91 1.01
N GLY A 251 -29.59 -12.22 1.21
CA GLY A 251 -29.05 -13.25 0.34
C GLY A 251 -29.56 -14.64 0.72
N GLU A 252 -30.88 -14.75 0.84
CA GLU A 252 -31.65 -15.93 0.41
C GLU A 252 -32.17 -15.63 -1.00
#